data_AF-A0A349QUL4-F1
#
_entry.id   AF-A0A349QUL4-F1
#
_cell.length_a   1.000
_cell.length_b   1.000
_cell.length_c   1.000
_cell.angle_alpha   90.00
_cell.angle_beta   90.00
_cell.angle_gamma   90.00
#
_symmetry.space_group_name_H-M   'P 1'
#
loop_
_entity.id
_entity.type
_entity.pdbx_description
1 polymer ?
#
loop_
_entity_poly.entity_id
_entity_poly.type
_entity_poly.pdbx_seq_one_letter_code
_entity_poly.pdbx_strand_id
1 'polypeptide(L)' 'RLYYSDNHYQDWVDAIKKRSKPICDVEIGHRTSSVCNAINIAYELQKDLKWNPQKEQFDNDYANLMRSRPYRGEWDFRKF' A
#
# COMPACT_ATOMS: atom_id res chain seq x y z
N ARG A 1 2.84 6.04 20.84
CA ARG A 1 3.98 6.92 20.48
C ARG A 1 5.00 6.04 19.75
N LEU A 2 5.44 6.45 18.55
CA LEU A 2 6.47 5.71 17.81
C LEU A 2 7.79 5.77 18.57
N TYR A 3 8.58 4.69 18.55
CA TYR A 3 9.91 4.71 19.18
C TYR A 3 10.88 5.54 18.33
N TYR A 4 11.93 6.07 18.96
CA TYR A 4 12.94 6.85 18.24
C TYR A 4 13.80 5.92 17.37
N SER A 5 13.88 6.20 16.08
CA SER A 5 14.77 5.54 15.13
C SER A 5 15.53 6.61 14.36
N ASP A 6 16.85 6.60 14.50
CA ASP A 6 17.74 7.59 13.89
C ASP A 6 18.10 7.23 12.44
N ASN A 7 18.15 5.91 12.15
CA ASN A 7 18.59 5.38 10.87
C ASN A 7 17.80 4.11 10.52
N HIS A 8 17.07 4.15 9.40
CA HIS A 8 16.23 3.04 8.94
C HIS A 8 17.00 1.75 8.64
N TYR A 9 18.24 1.83 8.14
CA TYR A 9 19.04 0.64 7.85
C TYR A 9 19.49 -0.05 9.13
N GLN A 10 19.97 0.73 10.11
CA GLN A 10 20.38 0.17 11.39
C GLN A 10 19.19 -0.44 12.15
N ASP A 11 18.05 0.26 12.14
CA ASP A 11 16.80 -0.24 12.71
C ASP A 11 16.38 -1.59 12.13
N TRP A 12 16.46 -1.73 10.79
CA TRP A 12 16.16 -2.98 10.11
C TRP A 12 17.12 -4.11 10.52
N VAL A 13 18.44 -3.86 10.56
CA VAL A 13 19.43 -4.86 10.99
C VAL A 13 19.21 -5.27 12.45
N ASP A 14 18.90 -4.31 13.33
CA ASP A 14 18.63 -4.57 14.74
C ASP A 14 17.34 -5.38 14.93
N ALA A 15 16.28 -5.06 14.16
CA ALA A 15 15.03 -5.79 14.18
C ALA A 15 15.21 -7.25 13.77
N ILE A 16 16.06 -7.53 12.75
CA ILE A 16 16.42 -8.90 12.38
C ILE A 16 17.09 -9.63 13.54
N LYS A 17 18.12 -9.02 14.16
CA LYS A 17 18.85 -9.64 15.28
C LYS A 17 17.95 -9.91 16.49
N LYS A 18 17.05 -8.97 16.79
CA LYS A 18 16.10 -9.06 17.92
C LYS A 18 14.88 -9.92 17.60
N ARG A 19 14.71 -10.35 16.34
CA ARG A 19 13.48 -10.97 15.82
C ARG A 19 12.22 -10.15 16.14
N SER A 20 12.32 -8.83 15.99
CA SER A 20 11.22 -7.89 16.14
C SER A 20 10.82 -7.30 14.80
N LYS A 21 9.74 -6.51 14.79
CA LYS A 21 9.39 -5.67 13.64
C LYS A 21 10.28 -4.43 13.62
N PRO A 22 10.70 -3.96 12.43
CA PRO A 22 11.33 -2.66 12.27
C PRO A 22 10.29 -1.53 12.38
N ILE A 23 10.77 -0.29 12.36
CA ILE A 23 9.93 0.92 12.52
C ILE A 23 8.90 1.05 11.40
N CYS A 24 9.28 0.60 10.19
CA CYS A 24 8.44 0.51 9.01
C CYS A 24 8.41 -0.95 8.54
N ASP A 25 7.46 -1.73 9.05
CA ASP A 25 7.23 -3.09 8.58
C ASP A 25 6.43 -3.14 7.27
N VAL A 26 6.15 -4.36 6.79
CA VAL A 26 5.43 -4.58 5.52
C VAL A 26 4.03 -3.97 5.51
N GLU A 27 3.33 -3.93 6.66
CA GLU A 27 1.99 -3.35 6.73
C GLU A 27 2.07 -1.82 6.59
N ILE A 28 3.04 -1.18 7.25
CA ILE A 28 3.25 0.28 7.12
C ILE A 28 3.61 0.64 5.66
N GLY A 29 4.49 -0.15 5.04
CA GLY A 29 4.85 0.03 3.63
C GLY A 29 3.66 -0.14 2.68
N HIS A 30 2.85 -1.18 2.91
CA HIS A 30 1.61 -1.44 2.15
C HIS A 30 0.62 -0.29 2.28
N ARG A 31 0.32 0.16 3.50
CA ARG A 31 -0.62 1.26 3.76
C ARG A 31 -0.17 2.56 3.11
N THR A 32 1.12 2.89 3.19
CA THR A 32 1.68 4.08 2.54
C THR A 32 1.49 4.00 1.03
N SER A 33 1.83 2.86 0.44
CA SER A 33 1.71 2.64 -1.01
C SER A 33 0.25 2.67 -1.48
N SER A 34 -0.68 2.07 -0.73
CA SER A 34 -2.11 2.08 -1.04
C SER A 34 -2.68 3.50 -1.04
N VAL A 35 -2.31 4.34 -0.08
CA VAL A 35 -2.75 5.75 -0.05
C VAL A 35 -2.18 6.54 -1.23
N CYS A 36 -0.89 6.41 -1.55
CA CYS A 36 -0.29 7.08 -2.70
C CYS A 36 -0.99 6.70 -4.02
N ASN A 37 -1.26 5.41 -4.22
CA ASN A 37 -2.00 4.95 -5.40
C ASN A 37 -3.44 5.47 -5.41
N ALA A 38 -4.10 5.48 -4.25
CA ALA A 38 -5.48 5.95 -4.16
C ALA A 38 -5.62 7.44 -4.50
N ILE A 39 -4.67 8.26 -4.03
CA ILE A 39 -4.60 9.69 -4.36
C ILE A 39 -4.37 9.91 -5.85
N ASN A 40 -3.47 9.13 -6.47
CA ASN A 40 -3.23 9.22 -7.92
C ASN A 40 -4.49 8.90 -8.73
N ILE A 41 -5.31 7.94 -8.29
CA ILE A 41 -6.60 7.63 -8.93
C ILE A 41 -7.58 8.79 -8.77
N ALA A 42 -7.71 9.36 -7.58
CA ALA A 42 -8.57 10.52 -7.35
C ALA A 42 -8.15 11.73 -8.20
N TYR A 43 -6.84 11.95 -8.32
CA TYR A 43 -6.25 12.98 -9.17
C TYR A 43 -6.54 12.74 -10.65
N GLU A 44 -6.31 11.54 -11.18
CA GLU A 44 -6.59 11.20 -12.58
C GLU A 44 -8.08 11.42 -12.93
N LEU A 45 -8.97 11.04 -12.02
CA LEU A 45 -10.42 11.18 -12.22
C LEU A 45 -10.95 12.59 -11.94
N GLN A 46 -10.14 13.47 -11.36
CA GLN A 46 -10.54 14.81 -10.88
C GLN A 46 -11.83 14.75 -10.04
N LYS A 47 -11.88 13.79 -9.10
CA LYS A 47 -13.06 13.53 -8.26
C LYS A 47 -12.67 13.33 -6.81
N ASP A 48 -13.55 13.78 -5.92
CA ASP A 48 -13.53 13.40 -4.52
C ASP A 48 -13.98 11.94 -4.38
N LEU A 49 -13.13 11.09 -3.82
CA LEU A 49 -13.37 9.67 -3.61
C LEU A 49 -13.17 9.30 -2.14
N LYS A 50 -14.04 8.46 -1.57
CA LYS A 50 -13.83 7.93 -0.22
C LYS A 50 -13.19 6.56 -0.28
N TRP A 51 -12.01 6.44 0.32
CA TRP A 51 -11.29 5.18 0.46
C TRP A 51 -11.66 4.47 1.76
N ASN A 52 -12.08 3.21 1.67
CA ASN A 52 -12.24 2.32 2.81
C ASN A 52 -10.93 1.54 3.01
N PRO A 53 -10.12 1.82 4.05
CA PRO A 53 -8.84 1.15 4.25
C PRO A 53 -8.99 -0.32 4.70
N GLN A 54 -10.12 -0.72 5.29
CA GLN A 54 -10.31 -2.12 5.71
C GLN A 54 -10.60 -3.02 4.51
N LYS A 55 -11.42 -2.56 3.57
CA LYS A 55 -11.77 -3.29 2.33
C LYS A 55 -10.85 -2.98 1.15
N GLU A 56 -10.03 -1.95 1.32
CA GLU A 56 -9.18 -1.35 0.29
C GLU A 56 -9.95 -1.02 -0.98
N GLN A 57 -11.07 -0.31 -0.85
CA GLN A 57 -12.00 -0.01 -1.93
C GLN A 57 -12.46 1.45 -1.87
N PHE A 58 -12.74 2.02 -3.04
CA PHE A 58 -13.44 3.30 -3.14
C PHE A 58 -14.96 3.10 -3.03
N ASP A 59 -15.67 4.17 -2.70
CA ASP A 59 -17.12 4.31 -2.85
C ASP A 59 -17.57 4.52 -4.31
N ASN A 60 -16.70 4.23 -5.28
CA ASN A 60 -16.92 4.43 -6.70
C ASN A 60 -16.42 3.22 -7.51
N ASP A 61 -17.33 2.60 -8.28
CA ASP A 61 -17.02 1.39 -9.05
C ASP A 61 -15.98 1.64 -10.16
N TYR A 62 -16.03 2.79 -10.83
CA TYR A 62 -15.08 3.13 -11.88
C TYR A 62 -13.66 3.30 -11.32
N ALA A 63 -13.51 4.00 -10.18
CA ALA A 63 -12.23 4.10 -9.49
C ALA A 63 -11.71 2.72 -9.02
N ASN A 64 -12.61 1.83 -8.60
CA ASN A 64 -12.24 0.47 -8.21
C ASN A 64 -11.65 -0.35 -9.38
N LEU A 65 -12.04 -0.08 -10.62
CA LEU A 65 -11.44 -0.72 -11.81
C LEU A 65 -9.97 -0.31 -12.02
N MET A 66 -9.55 0.84 -11.49
CA MET A 66 -8.19 1.38 -11.62
C MET A 66 -7.22 0.90 -10.52
N ARG A 67 -7.70 0.13 -9.53
CA ARG A 67 -6.87 -0.42 -8.43
C ARG A 67 -5.87 -1.49 -8.90
N SER A 68 -6.05 -2.00 -10.10
CA SER A 68 -5.14 -2.95 -10.75
C SER A 68 -5.08 -2.63 -12.24
N ARG A 69 -4.13 -3.24 -12.93
CA ARG A 69 -4.00 -3.12 -14.39
C ARG A 69 -4.44 -4.43 -15.04
N PRO A 70 -4.96 -4.39 -16.28
CA PRO A 70 -5.14 -5.60 -17.05
C PRO A 70 -3.80 -6.30 -17.22
N TYR A 71 -3.76 -7.61 -16.96
CA TYR A 71 -2.53 -8.38 -17.14
C TYR A 71 -2.25 -8.64 -18.61
N ARG A 72 -0.99 -8.96 -18.90
CA ARG A 72 -0.51 -9.23 -20.24
C ARG A 72 -0.75 -10.68 -20.61
N GLY A 73 -1.80 -10.96 -21.40
CA GLY A 73 -2.08 -12.29 -21.94
C GLY A 73 -2.23 -13.36 -20.84
N GLU A 74 -1.43 -14.43 -20.94
CA GLU A 74 -1.46 -15.56 -20.01
C GLU A 74 -0.81 -15.25 -18.63
N TRP A 75 -0.14 -14.11 -18.47
CA TRP A 75 0.55 -13.74 -17.22
C TRP A 75 -0.39 -13.11 -16.19
N ASP A 76 -1.45 -13.84 -15.82
CA ASP A 76 -2.43 -13.43 -14.80
C ASP A 76 -2.25 -14.25 -13.52
N PHE A 77 -1.71 -13.62 -12.48
CA PHE A 77 -1.51 -14.29 -11.20
C PHE A 77 -2.81 -14.71 -10.52
N ARG A 78 -3.99 -14.26 -10.95
CA ARG A 78 -5.27 -14.67 -10.36
C ARG A 78 -5.79 -16.01 -10.92
N LYS A 79 -5.12 -16.57 -11.92
CA LYS A 79 -5.53 -17.81 -12.63
C LYS A 79 -4.90 -19.10 -12.07
N PHE A 80 -4.39 -19.08 -10.83
CA PHE A 80 -3.96 -20.31 -10.15
C PHE A 80 -5.13 -21.14 -9.61
#